data_AF-A0A1J3F9X8-F1
#
_entry.id   AF-A0A1J3F9X8-F1
#
_cell.length_a   1.000
_cell.length_b   1.000
_cell.length_c   1.000
_cell.angle_alpha   90.00
_cell.angle_beta   90.00
_cell.angle_gamma   90.00
#
_symmetry.space_group_name_H-M   'P 1'
#
loop_
_entity.id
_entity.type
_entity.pdbx_description
1 polymer ?
#
loop_
_entity_poly.entity_id
_entity_poly.type
_entity_poly.pdbx_seq_one_letter_code
_entity_poly.pdbx_strand_id
1 'polypeptide(L)'
;MSHRKFEHPRHGSLGFLPRKRANRHRGKVKAFPKDDQTKPCKFTAFMGYKAGMTHIVREVEKPGSKLHKKETCEAVTIIETPAMVVVGVVAYV
;
A
#
# COMPACT_ATOMS: atom_id res chain seq x y z
N MET A 1 -8.68 -9.95 42.29
CA MET A 1 -7.97 -10.35 41.05
C MET A 1 -6.49 -10.09 41.26
N SER A 2 -5.67 -11.14 41.34
CA SER A 2 -4.22 -10.97 41.50
C SER A 2 -3.62 -10.36 40.22
N HIS A 3 -2.58 -9.56 40.37
CA HIS A 3 -1.83 -9.05 39.24
C HIS A 3 -1.20 -10.20 38.44
N ARG A 4 -0.95 -9.94 37.16
CA ARG A 4 -0.34 -10.90 36.26
C ARG A 4 1.14 -11.16 36.64
N LYS A 5 1.55 -12.44 36.67
CA LYS A 5 2.87 -12.88 37.15
C LYS A 5 4.09 -12.38 36.36
N PHE A 6 3.99 -12.29 35.03
CA PHE A 6 5.04 -11.77 34.14
C PHE A 6 4.38 -10.93 33.07
N GLU A 7 4.98 -9.83 32.60
CA GLU A 7 4.41 -8.99 31.53
C GLU A 7 4.57 -9.62 30.14
N HIS A 8 3.69 -9.26 29.19
CA HIS A 8 3.78 -9.61 27.76
C HIS A 8 3.14 -8.49 26.95
N PRO A 9 3.59 -8.26 25.72
CA PRO A 9 2.89 -7.40 24.78
C PRO A 9 1.53 -7.99 24.41
N ARG A 10 0.52 -7.14 24.27
CA ARG A 10 -0.83 -7.56 23.89
C ARG A 10 -0.85 -8.36 22.57
N HIS A 11 -1.77 -9.32 22.47
CA HIS A 11 -2.01 -10.06 21.24
C HIS A 11 -2.79 -9.22 20.22
N GLY A 12 -2.06 -8.59 19.30
CA GLY A 12 -2.61 -7.88 18.15
C GLY A 12 -3.02 -6.43 18.42
N SER A 13 -3.11 -5.66 17.35
CA SER A 13 -3.49 -4.24 17.39
C SER A 13 -5.02 -4.06 17.48
N LEU A 14 -5.45 -3.19 18.39
CA LEU A 14 -6.86 -2.81 18.57
C LEU A 14 -7.38 -1.88 17.47
N GLY A 15 -6.50 -1.17 16.75
CA GLY A 15 -6.88 -0.24 15.68
C GLY A 15 -7.50 -0.92 14.45
N PHE A 16 -7.41 -2.25 14.35
CA PHE A 16 -8.00 -3.07 13.28
C PHE A 16 -9.27 -3.79 13.73
N LEU A 17 -9.87 -3.37 14.86
CA LEU A 17 -11.19 -3.82 15.29
C LEU A 17 -12.28 -2.91 14.69
N PRO A 18 -13.47 -3.45 14.39
CA PRO A 18 -13.86 -4.87 14.47
C PRO A 18 -13.25 -5.71 13.34
N ARG A 19 -12.82 -6.94 13.65
CA ARG A 19 -12.36 -7.94 12.67
C ARG A 19 -13.54 -8.62 11.96
N LYS A 20 -14.32 -7.82 11.25
CA LYS A 20 -15.46 -8.27 10.42
C LYS A 20 -15.12 -8.17 8.93
N ARG A 21 -15.91 -8.84 8.09
CA ARG A 21 -15.80 -8.69 6.62
C ARG A 21 -16.06 -7.24 6.22
N ALA A 22 -15.30 -6.74 5.25
CA ALA A 22 -15.53 -5.41 4.69
C ALA A 22 -16.82 -5.41 3.86
N ASN A 23 -17.61 -4.34 3.96
CA ASN A 23 -18.84 -4.21 3.17
C ASN A 23 -18.58 -3.91 1.68
N ARG A 24 -17.37 -3.45 1.33
CA ARG A 24 -17.00 -3.06 -0.04
C ARG A 24 -15.99 -4.06 -0.60
N HIS A 25 -16.18 -4.45 -1.86
CA HIS A 25 -15.28 -5.37 -2.55
C HIS A 25 -13.98 -4.70 -3.01
N ARG A 26 -14.03 -3.40 -3.37
CA ARG A 26 -12.86 -2.62 -3.80
C ARG A 26 -12.32 -1.73 -2.68
N GLY A 27 -11.03 -1.44 -2.74
CA GLY A 27 -10.36 -0.50 -1.84
C GLY A 27 -11.03 0.87 -1.86
N LYS A 28 -11.26 1.46 -0.67
CA LYS A 28 -11.75 2.83 -0.53
C LYS A 28 -10.58 3.73 -0.14
N VAL A 29 -10.26 4.71 -0.98
CA VAL A 29 -9.37 5.81 -0.60
C VAL A 29 -10.09 6.67 0.44
N LYS A 30 -9.54 6.75 1.66
CA LYS A 30 -10.13 7.54 2.77
C LYS A 30 -9.64 8.99 2.77
N ALA A 31 -8.44 9.23 2.24
CA ALA A 31 -7.85 10.54 2.08
C ALA A 31 -6.96 10.49 0.83
N PHE A 32 -7.08 11.51 -0.03
CA PHE A 32 -6.18 11.70 -1.16
C PHE A 32 -4.91 12.45 -0.72
N PRO A 33 -3.83 12.40 -1.52
CA PRO A 33 -2.65 13.24 -1.26
C PRO A 33 -3.04 14.72 -1.13
N LYS A 34 -2.30 15.45 -0.29
CA LYS A 34 -2.47 16.90 -0.18
C LYS A 34 -2.18 17.57 -1.52
N ASP A 35 -2.98 18.56 -1.87
CA ASP A 35 -2.81 19.30 -3.11
C ASP A 35 -1.58 20.21 -3.05
N ASP A 36 -0.97 20.42 -4.21
CA ASP A 36 0.19 21.27 -4.42
C ASP A 36 -0.05 22.11 -5.67
N GLN A 37 -0.44 23.37 -5.45
CA GLN A 37 -0.85 24.31 -6.50
C GLN A 37 0.30 24.67 -7.45
N THR A 38 1.55 24.38 -7.09
CA THR A 38 2.71 24.64 -7.97
C THR A 38 2.81 23.63 -9.11
N LYS A 39 2.11 22.49 -9.00
CA LYS A 39 2.20 21.38 -9.96
C LYS A 39 0.95 21.34 -10.85
N PRO A 40 1.10 20.84 -12.09
CA PRO A 40 -0.05 20.64 -12.96
C PRO A 40 -1.02 19.61 -12.37
N CYS A 41 -2.30 19.75 -12.73
CA CYS A 41 -3.35 18.81 -12.35
C CYS A 41 -3.01 17.39 -12.82
N LYS A 42 -3.21 16.41 -11.94
CA LYS A 42 -2.91 15.00 -12.21
C LYS A 42 -3.90 14.07 -11.51
N PHE A 43 -4.13 12.90 -12.10
CA PHE A 43 -4.89 11.85 -11.44
C PHE A 43 -4.12 11.32 -10.22
N THR A 44 -4.85 11.06 -9.14
CA THR A 44 -4.28 10.70 -7.83
C THR A 44 -4.33 9.19 -7.55
N ALA A 45 -5.13 8.43 -8.31
CA ALA A 45 -5.30 7.00 -8.12
C ALA A 45 -5.63 6.30 -9.45
N PHE A 46 -5.36 5.00 -9.50
CA PHE A 46 -5.66 4.12 -10.62
C PHE A 46 -6.20 2.77 -10.11
N MET A 47 -6.95 2.03 -10.93
CA MET A 47 -7.41 0.69 -10.59
C MET A 47 -6.56 -0.39 -11.26
N GLY A 48 -6.24 -1.44 -10.53
CA GLY A 48 -5.54 -2.61 -11.06
C GLY A 48 -6.00 -3.90 -10.39
N TYR A 49 -5.68 -5.02 -11.03
CA TYR A 49 -6.02 -6.37 -10.61
C TYR A 49 -4.75 -7.16 -10.34
N LYS A 50 -4.75 -7.94 -9.24
CA LYS A 50 -3.59 -8.76 -8.89
C LYS A 50 -3.47 -9.93 -9.88
N ALA A 51 -2.44 -9.93 -10.71
CA ALA A 51 -2.19 -10.98 -11.70
C ALA A 51 -1.35 -12.12 -11.12
N GLY A 52 -0.33 -11.80 -10.32
CA GLY A 52 0.58 -12.81 -9.78
C GLY A 52 1.73 -12.24 -8.95
N MET A 53 2.71 -13.08 -8.66
CA MET A 53 3.92 -12.73 -7.94
C MET A 53 5.10 -13.49 -8.53
N THR A 54 6.23 -12.82 -8.67
CA THR A 54 7.50 -13.39 -9.15
C THR A 54 8.65 -12.86 -8.31
N HIS A 55 9.89 -13.20 -8.68
CA HIS A 55 11.09 -12.58 -8.13
C HIS A 55 11.87 -11.90 -9.25
N ILE A 56 12.58 -10.83 -8.91
CA ILE A 56 13.53 -10.16 -9.81
C ILE A 56 14.93 -10.22 -9.21
N VAL A 57 15.92 -10.20 -10.09
CA VAL A 57 17.30 -9.90 -9.71
C VAL A 57 17.55 -8.43 -10.03
N ARG A 58 17.97 -7.64 -9.05
CA ARG A 58 18.41 -6.26 -9.29
C ARG A 58 19.71 -5.96 -8.56
N GLU A 59 20.50 -5.06 -9.14
CA GLU A 59 21.66 -4.49 -8.46
C GLU A 59 21.20 -3.42 -7.46
N VAL A 60 21.72 -3.49 -6.23
CA VAL A 60 21.34 -2.54 -5.18
C VAL A 60 22.28 -1.34 -5.16
N GLU A 61 21.79 -0.19 -5.62
CA GLU A 61 22.47 1.09 -5.49
C GLU A 61 22.03 1.82 -4.21
N LYS A 62 22.56 1.37 -3.07
CA LYS A 62 22.34 2.03 -1.77
C LYS A 62 23.65 2.19 -0.98
N PRO A 63 24.34 3.34 -1.08
CA PRO A 63 25.54 3.62 -0.31
C PRO A 63 25.33 3.39 1.20
N GLY A 64 26.31 2.77 1.87
CA GLY A 64 26.21 2.40 3.29
C GLY A 64 25.49 1.09 3.59
N SER A 65 24.85 0.47 2.59
CA SER A 65 24.33 -0.90 2.73
C SER A 65 25.43 -1.94 2.50
N LYS A 66 25.42 -3.05 3.26
CA LYS A 66 26.27 -4.23 3.00
C LYS A 66 26.03 -4.86 1.62
N LEU A 67 24.88 -4.55 1.02
CA LEU A 67 24.43 -5.07 -0.27
C LEU A 67 24.71 -4.09 -1.43
N HIS A 68 25.40 -2.97 -1.19
CA HIS A 68 25.71 -2.01 -2.25
C HIS A 68 26.54 -2.66 -3.37
N LYS A 69 26.15 -2.42 -4.63
CA LYS A 69 26.77 -2.98 -5.85
C LYS A 69 26.79 -4.51 -5.88
N LYS A 70 25.76 -5.13 -5.28
CA LYS A 70 25.52 -6.56 -5.34
C LYS A 70 24.13 -6.83 -5.90
N GLU A 71 24.01 -7.96 -6.58
CA GLU A 71 22.74 -8.48 -7.03
C GLU A 71 21.97 -9.08 -5.86
N THR A 72 20.68 -8.75 -5.78
CA THR A 72 19.77 -9.30 -4.77
C THR A 72 18.48 -9.77 -5.43
N CYS A 73 17.99 -10.93 -5.02
CA CYS A 73 16.67 -11.42 -5.40
C CYS A 73 15.59 -10.80 -4.51
N GLU A 74 14.62 -10.10 -5.11
CA GLU A 74 13.50 -9.50 -4.40
C GLU A 74 12.16 -10.00 -4.94
N ALA A 75 11.20 -10.26 -4.05
CA ALA A 75 9.85 -10.65 -4.42
C ALA A 75 9.07 -9.43 -4.94
N VAL A 76 8.39 -9.60 -6.08
CA VAL A 76 7.56 -8.55 -6.71
C VAL A 76 6.17 -9.06 -6.99
N THR A 77 5.17 -8.19 -6.83
CA THR A 77 3.77 -8.48 -7.18
C THR A 77 3.45 -7.80 -8.50
N ILE A 78 2.88 -8.58 -9.44
CA ILE A 78 2.46 -8.07 -10.75
C ILE A 78 0.98 -7.67 -10.65
N ILE A 79 0.70 -6.42 -11.02
CA ILE A 79 -0.65 -5.85 -11.06
C ILE A 79 -0.97 -5.50 -12.51
N GLU A 80 -2.04 -6.10 -13.05
CA GLU A 80 -2.56 -5.76 -14.37
C GLU A 80 -3.44 -4.51 -14.28
N THR A 81 -3.19 -3.53 -15.13
CA THR A 81 -3.81 -2.20 -15.08
C THR A 81 -4.37 -1.83 -16.46
N PRO A 82 -5.57 -2.31 -16.83
CA PRO A 82 -6.19 -1.94 -18.10
C PRO A 82 -6.51 -0.44 -18.14
N ALA A 83 -6.54 0.15 -19.34
CA ALA A 83 -6.82 1.57 -19.52
C ALA A 83 -8.20 1.95 -18.96
N MET A 84 -8.26 3.00 -18.15
CA MET A 84 -9.50 3.50 -17.56
C MET A 84 -10.18 4.52 -18.47
N VAL A 85 -11.51 4.48 -18.55
CA VAL A 85 -12.33 5.45 -19.28
C VAL A 85 -12.94 6.44 -18.27
N VAL A 86 -12.76 7.74 -18.51
CA VAL A 86 -13.36 8.81 -17.70
C VAL A 86 -14.76 9.11 -18.22
N VAL A 87 -15.77 8.97 -17.36
CA VAL A 87 -17.19 9.09 -17.76
C VAL A 87 -17.85 10.37 -17.20
N GLY A 88 -17.28 10.99 -16.17
CA GLY A 88 -17.87 12.18 -15.57
C GLY A 88 -16.98 12.82 -14.51
N VAL A 89 -17.43 13.96 -13.99
CA VAL A 89 -16.74 14.78 -12.98
C VAL A 89 -17.68 15.03 -11.81
N VAL A 90 -17.12 15.02 -10.60
CA VAL A 90 -17.83 15.40 -9.36
C VAL A 90 -16.96 16.41 -8.63
N ALA A 91 -17.56 17.55 -8.25
CA ALA A 91 -16.93 18.57 -7.43
C ALA A 91 -17.47 18.51 -6.00
N TYR A 92 -16.62 18.88 -5.03
CA TYR A 92 -16.99 19.02 -3.62
C TYR A 92 -16.87 20.50 -3.22
N VAL A 93 -17.77 20.95 -2.33
CA VAL A 93 -17.75 22.30 -1.72
C VAL A 93 -17.00 22.25 -0.40
#